data_AF-A0A497SA78-F1
#
_entry.id   AF-A0A497SA78-F1
#
_cell.length_a   1.000
_cell.length_b   1.000
_cell.length_c   1.000
_cell.angle_alpha   90.00
_cell.angle_beta   90.00
_cell.angle_gamma   90.00
#
_symmetry.space_group_name_H-M   'P 1'
#
loop_
_entity.id
_entity.type
_entity.pdbx_description
1 polymer ?
#
loop_
_entity_poly.entity_id
_entity_poly.type
_entity_poly.pdbx_seq_one_letter_code
_entity_poly.pdbx_strand_id
1 'polypeptide(L)' 'MTKGTPSMGKKNKRHTHIRCRRCGRFSFHVRKDVCAYCGYGRSKKWK' A
#
# COMPACT_ATOMS: atom_id res chain seq x y z
N MET A 1 10.34 15.87 -21.05
CA MET A 1 9.77 15.01 -19.99
C MET A 1 8.77 15.81 -19.15
N THR A 2 7.47 15.75 -19.45
CA THR A 2 6.45 16.51 -18.70
C THR A 2 6.05 15.75 -17.42
N LYS A 3 6.65 16.14 -16.29
CA LYS A 3 6.37 15.60 -14.92
C LYS A 3 5.11 16.25 -14.30
N GLY A 4 3.98 16.19 -15.01
CA GLY A 4 2.75 16.87 -14.59
C GLY A 4 1.49 16.04 -14.80
N THR A 5 0.37 16.71 -15.01
CA THR A 5 -0.95 16.15 -15.34
C THR A 5 -0.93 15.00 -16.36
N PRO A 6 -0.20 15.06 -17.50
CA PRO A 6 -0.18 13.94 -18.46
C PRO A 6 0.38 12.63 -17.89
N SER A 7 1.15 12.67 -16.79
CA SER A 7 1.69 11.46 -16.16
C SER A 7 0.72 10.77 -15.19
N MET A 8 -0.32 11.47 -14.72
CA MET A 8 -1.24 10.97 -13.69
C MET A 8 -2.16 9.85 -14.19
N GLY A 9 -2.52 9.88 -15.48
CA GLY A 9 -3.34 8.84 -16.11
C GLY A 9 -2.71 7.44 -16.11
N LYS A 10 -1.39 7.33 -15.87
CA LYS A 10 -0.68 6.04 -15.79
C LYS A 10 -0.80 5.34 -14.43
N LYS A 11 -1.40 5.99 -13.41
CA LYS A 11 -1.46 5.50 -12.01
C LYS A 11 -2.68 4.62 -11.68
N ASN A 12 -3.45 4.22 -12.70
CA ASN A 12 -4.69 3.44 -12.56
C ASN A 12 -4.51 1.91 -12.60
N LYS A 13 -3.32 1.40 -12.97
CA LYS A 13 -3.14 -0.03 -13.29
C LYS A 13 -3.31 -0.99 -12.10
N ARG A 14 -2.82 -0.62 -10.92
CA ARG A 14 -2.94 -1.48 -9.72
C ARG A 14 -2.72 -0.67 -8.46
N HIS A 15 -3.62 -0.82 -7.50
CA HIS A 15 -3.42 -0.25 -6.16
C HIS A 15 -2.32 -1.03 -5.44
N THR A 16 -1.35 -0.30 -4.91
CA THR A 16 -0.24 -0.86 -4.13
C THR A 16 -0.68 -1.27 -2.73
N HIS A 17 -1.62 -0.52 -2.15
CA HIS A 17 -2.18 -0.78 -0.83
C HIS A 17 -3.57 -1.41 -0.93
N ILE A 18 -3.88 -2.31 0.00
CA ILE A 18 -5.21 -2.90 0.21
C ILE A 18 -5.55 -2.87 1.71
N ARG A 19 -6.75 -3.34 2.04
CA ARG A 19 -7.20 -3.48 3.43
C ARG A 19 -6.35 -4.52 4.17
N CYS A 20 -5.77 -4.13 5.30
CA CYS A 20 -4.99 -5.02 6.14
C CYS A 20 -5.90 -5.96 6.93
N ARG A 21 -5.60 -7.26 6.88
CA ARG A 21 -6.34 -8.30 7.62
C ARG A 21 -6.23 -8.18 9.14
N ARG A 22 -5.17 -7.56 9.67
CA ARG A 22 -4.97 -7.37 11.11
C ARG A 22 -5.68 -6.12 11.65
N CYS A 23 -5.42 -4.96 11.05
CA CYS A 23 -5.85 -3.66 11.59
C CYS A 23 -7.02 -3.01 10.82
N GLY A 24 -7.52 -3.62 9.75
CA GLY A 24 -8.67 -3.12 8.97
C GLY A 24 -8.43 -1.86 8.12
N ARG A 25 -7.26 -1.20 8.25
CA ARG A 25 -6.88 0.00 7.50
C ARG A 25 -6.39 -0.32 6.09
N PHE A 26 -6.58 0.59 5.15
CA PHE A 26 -6.09 0.50 3.77
C PHE A 26 -4.59 0.80 3.68
N SER A 27 -3.77 -0.04 4.29
CA SER A 27 -2.33 0.22 4.46
C SER A 27 -1.48 -1.03 4.27
N PHE A 28 -2.06 -2.14 3.80
CA PHE A 28 -1.31 -3.37 3.51
C PHE A 28 -0.74 -3.32 2.10
N HIS A 29 0.58 -3.38 1.96
CA HIS A 29 1.26 -3.30 0.67
C HIS A 29 1.35 -4.67 -0.01
N VAL A 30 0.63 -4.86 -1.11
CA VAL A 30 0.45 -6.19 -1.75
C VAL A 30 1.77 -6.78 -2.26
N ARG A 31 2.67 -5.97 -2.85
CA ARG A 31 3.94 -6.52 -3.38
C ARG A 31 5.01 -6.77 -2.32
N LYS A 32 4.83 -6.22 -1.12
CA LYS A 32 5.82 -6.31 -0.04
C LYS A 32 5.30 -7.17 1.11
N ASP A 33 4.05 -7.60 1.04
CA ASP A 33 3.29 -8.30 2.08
C ASP A 33 3.41 -7.69 3.47
N VAL A 34 3.49 -6.36 3.56
CA VAL A 34 3.66 -5.63 4.83
C VAL A 34 2.66 -4.50 4.98
N CYS A 35 2.05 -4.40 6.16
CA CYS A 35 1.23 -3.27 6.57
C CYS A 35 2.07 -2.13 7.11
N ALA A 36 1.95 -0.95 6.51
CA ALA A 36 2.67 0.26 6.93
C ALA A 36 2.21 0.79 8.31
N TYR A 37 0.97 0.48 8.71
CA TYR A 37 0.40 0.95 9.98
C TYR A 37 0.78 0.01 11.14
N CYS A 38 0.19 -1.20 11.18
CA CYS A 38 0.34 -2.12 12.31
C CYS A 38 1.55 -3.07 12.21
N GLY A 39 2.35 -2.99 11.15
CA GLY A 39 3.49 -3.88 10.92
C GLY A 39 3.14 -5.33 10.57
N TYR A 40 1.86 -5.65 10.33
CA TYR A 40 1.43 -7.00 9.89
C TYR A 40 2.22 -7.47 8.66
N GLY A 41 2.78 -8.68 8.72
CA GLY A 41 3.69 -9.25 7.71
C GLY A 41 5.17 -8.99 7.97
N ARG A 42 5.53 -7.87 8.64
CA ARG A 42 6.92 -7.59 9.07
C ARG A 42 7.18 -8.04 10.51
N SER A 43 6.19 -7.91 11.40
CA SER A 43 6.30 -8.29 12.80
C SER A 43 5.02 -8.93 13.31
N LYS A 44 5.19 -9.88 14.24
CA LYS A 44 4.08 -10.47 15.00
C LYS A 44 3.50 -9.49 16.01
N LYS A 45 4.32 -8.57 16.52
CA LYS A 45 3.88 -7.51 17.45
C LYS A 45 3.09 -6.44 16.69
N TRP A 46 2.09 -5.89 17.36
CA TRP A 46 1.39 -4.70 16.89
C TRP A 46 2.30 -3.49 17.10
N LYS A 47 2.40 -2.64 16.08
CA LYS A 47 3.03 -1.31 16.20
C LYS A 47 1.98 -0.26 16.48
#